data_AF-A0A6C0BY53-F1
#
_entry.id   AF-A0A6C0BY53-F1
#
_cell.length_a   1.000
_cell.length_b   1.000
_cell.length_c   1.000
_cell.angle_alpha   90.00
_cell.angle_beta   90.00
_cell.angle_gamma   90.00
#
_symmetry.space_group_name_H-M   'P 1'
#
loop_
_entity.id
_entity.type
_entity.pdbx_description
1 polymer ?
#
loop_
_entity_poly.entity_id
_entity_poly.type
_entity_poly.pdbx_seq_one_letter_code
_entity_poly.pdbx_strand_id
1 'polypeptide(L)'
;MNTPRITVAEIQSKLETIDWSLLDIPKTNKGERGQLIEIALGIPNSSALMDLADGELKTFTIGESIACTQLNHCLDEISTETEFAKSKVGLKMKQTVFIGFDKATGQCKGNVTTNEISHPEHHHQLQEDYEFICNKIRLAMKNETELFTINGPNKLLQIRTKASKNPKTGLYAPLMFNGKMLKNKGMAFYLCASFGKKLL
;
A
#
# COMPACT_ATOMS: atom_id res chain seq x y z
N MET A 1 -17.60 22.78 -3.88
CA MET A 1 -18.43 21.58 -4.18
C MET A 1 -17.50 20.38 -4.12
N ASN A 2 -17.78 19.37 -3.30
CA ASN A 2 -17.00 18.13 -3.28
C ASN A 2 -17.36 17.34 -4.54
N THR A 3 -16.46 17.28 -5.51
CA THR A 3 -16.59 16.34 -6.63
C THR A 3 -16.63 14.92 -6.04
N PRO A 4 -17.63 14.09 -6.38
CA PRO A 4 -17.66 12.69 -5.96
C PRO A 4 -16.36 11.99 -6.36
N ARG A 5 -15.86 11.10 -5.50
CA ARG A 5 -14.71 10.25 -5.88
C ARG A 5 -15.16 9.32 -7.01
N ILE A 6 -14.27 9.13 -7.96
CA ILE A 6 -14.44 8.15 -9.03
C ILE A 6 -14.42 6.73 -8.46
N THR A 7 -15.18 5.83 -9.06
CA THR A 7 -15.30 4.41 -8.70
C THR A 7 -14.28 3.55 -9.44
N VAL A 8 -14.11 2.31 -8.99
CA VAL A 8 -13.29 1.29 -9.66
C VAL A 8 -13.77 1.03 -11.09
N ALA A 9 -15.08 0.95 -11.31
CA ALA A 9 -15.65 0.73 -12.64
C ALA A 9 -15.33 1.88 -13.61
N GLU A 10 -15.47 3.12 -13.16
CA GLU A 10 -15.12 4.30 -13.97
C GLU A 10 -13.60 4.37 -14.24
N ILE A 11 -12.76 3.97 -13.29
CA ILE A 11 -11.31 3.85 -13.49
C ILE A 11 -10.98 2.81 -14.55
N GLN A 12 -11.64 1.64 -14.53
CA GLN A 12 -11.43 0.60 -15.53
C GLN A 12 -11.73 1.12 -16.95
N SER A 13 -12.85 1.81 -17.16
CA SER A 13 -13.16 2.43 -18.46
C SER A 13 -12.14 3.49 -18.89
N LYS A 14 -11.57 4.24 -17.94
CA LYS A 14 -10.49 5.19 -18.26
C LYS A 14 -9.18 4.49 -18.62
N LEU A 15 -8.85 3.39 -17.96
CA LEU A 15 -7.63 2.62 -18.23
C LEU A 15 -7.61 1.98 -19.63
N GLU A 16 -8.79 1.72 -20.21
CA GLU A 16 -8.93 1.24 -21.59
C GLU A 16 -8.60 2.32 -22.64
N THR A 17 -8.76 3.59 -22.29
CA THR A 17 -8.68 4.72 -23.22
C THR A 17 -7.50 5.65 -22.96
N ILE A 18 -6.79 5.46 -21.85
CA ILE A 18 -5.66 6.30 -21.47
C ILE A 18 -4.47 6.10 -22.43
N ASP A 19 -3.96 7.20 -22.96
CA ASP A 19 -2.71 7.20 -23.71
C ASP A 19 -1.52 7.30 -22.74
N TRP A 20 -0.93 6.15 -22.42
CA TRP A 20 0.23 6.05 -21.54
C TRP A 20 1.47 6.78 -22.06
N SER A 21 1.55 7.05 -23.37
CA SER A 21 2.69 7.76 -23.96
C SER A 21 2.72 9.26 -23.63
N LEU A 22 1.56 9.82 -23.28
CA LEU A 22 1.41 11.22 -22.89
C LEU A 22 1.75 11.48 -21.41
N LEU A 23 1.96 10.42 -20.63
CA LEU A 23 2.35 10.53 -19.22
C LEU A 23 3.88 10.50 -19.12
N ASP A 24 4.48 11.64 -18.76
CA ASP A 24 5.91 11.73 -18.44
C ASP A 24 6.17 11.09 -17.07
N ILE A 25 6.18 9.75 -17.04
CA ILE A 25 6.23 8.97 -15.81
C ILE A 25 7.65 9.01 -15.22
N PRO A 26 7.84 9.54 -13.99
CA PRO A 26 9.15 9.62 -13.36
C PRO A 26 9.79 8.23 -13.22
N LYS A 27 11.03 8.11 -13.70
CA LYS A 27 11.79 6.85 -13.65
C LYS A 27 12.14 6.43 -12.22
N THR A 28 12.39 7.38 -11.33
CA THR A 28 12.96 7.13 -9.98
C THR A 28 12.01 7.46 -8.82
N ASN A 29 11.10 8.42 -8.97
CA ASN A 29 10.23 8.87 -7.89
C ASN A 29 8.87 8.16 -7.88
N LYS A 30 8.74 7.12 -7.04
CA LYS A 30 7.53 6.29 -6.95
C LYS A 30 6.29 7.05 -6.44
N GLY A 31 6.48 8.04 -5.56
CA GLY A 31 5.37 8.82 -5.01
C GLY A 31 4.77 9.76 -6.05
N GLU A 32 5.64 10.43 -6.80
CA GLU A 32 5.26 11.34 -7.88
C GLU A 32 4.60 10.61 -9.05
N ARG A 33 5.10 9.41 -9.42
CA ARG A 33 4.44 8.54 -10.41
C ARG A 33 2.98 8.25 -10.06
N GLY A 34 2.72 7.85 -8.81
CA GLY A 34 1.35 7.56 -8.36
C GLY A 34 0.45 8.79 -8.48
N GLN A 35 0.93 9.95 -8.02
CA GLN A 35 0.19 11.21 -8.07
C GLN A 35 -0.14 11.65 -9.50
N LEU A 36 0.79 11.51 -10.45
CA LEU A 36 0.57 11.86 -11.85
C LEU A 36 -0.49 10.95 -12.49
N ILE A 37 -0.45 9.65 -12.18
CA ILE A 37 -1.44 8.69 -12.68
C ILE A 37 -2.81 8.96 -12.07
N GLU A 38 -2.88 9.25 -10.77
CA GLU A 38 -4.12 9.68 -10.11
C GLU A 38 -4.74 10.88 -10.81
N ILE A 39 -3.96 11.94 -11.05
CA ILE A 39 -4.42 13.15 -11.75
C ILE A 39 -4.91 12.82 -13.17
N ALA A 40 -4.15 12.02 -13.93
CA ALA A 40 -4.52 11.61 -15.28
C ALA A 40 -5.83 10.81 -15.33
N LEU A 41 -6.10 10.02 -14.28
CA LEU A 41 -7.34 9.26 -14.12
C LEU A 41 -8.48 10.09 -13.49
N GLY A 42 -8.22 11.35 -13.14
CA GLY A 42 -9.21 12.24 -12.50
C GLY A 42 -9.46 11.94 -11.02
N ILE A 43 -8.50 11.29 -10.35
CA ILE A 43 -8.51 11.06 -8.91
C ILE A 43 -7.86 12.28 -8.24
N PRO A 44 -8.57 13.01 -7.36
CA PRO A 44 -7.98 14.13 -6.65
C PRO A 44 -6.99 13.64 -5.59
N ASN A 45 -5.78 14.21 -5.53
CA ASN A 45 -4.88 13.93 -4.42
C ASN A 45 -5.52 14.42 -3.12
N SER A 46 -5.78 13.51 -2.19
CA SER A 46 -6.48 13.82 -0.95
C SER A 46 -5.97 12.97 0.20
N SER A 47 -6.26 13.37 1.44
CA SER A 47 -5.85 12.65 2.65
C SER A 47 -6.84 11.55 3.06
N ALA A 48 -7.77 11.17 2.19
CA ALA A 48 -8.75 10.15 2.54
C ALA A 48 -8.13 8.77 2.64
N LEU A 49 -8.86 7.87 3.30
CA LEU A 49 -8.41 6.51 3.49
C LEU A 49 -8.25 5.76 2.16
N MET A 50 -9.15 5.97 1.19
CA MET A 50 -9.14 5.27 -0.09
C MET A 50 -9.07 6.28 -1.24
N ASP A 51 -8.39 5.89 -2.32
CA ASP A 51 -8.23 6.74 -3.50
C ASP A 51 -9.56 6.88 -4.26
N LEU A 52 -10.34 5.80 -4.33
CA LEU A 52 -11.61 5.70 -5.05
C LEU A 52 -12.80 5.66 -4.08
N ALA A 53 -14.01 5.83 -4.61
CA ALA A 53 -15.24 5.77 -3.80
C ALA A 53 -15.45 4.38 -3.17
N ASP A 54 -15.06 3.33 -3.89
CA ASP A 54 -15.30 1.93 -3.56
C ASP A 54 -14.02 1.06 -3.63
N GLY A 55 -12.83 1.67 -3.69
CA GLY A 55 -11.58 0.93 -3.78
C GLY A 55 -10.32 1.79 -3.69
N GLU A 56 -9.19 1.15 -3.92
CA GLU A 56 -7.85 1.74 -3.86
C GLU A 56 -7.14 1.61 -5.20
N LEU A 57 -6.25 2.55 -5.51
CA LEU A 57 -5.36 2.46 -6.67
C LEU A 57 -3.92 2.24 -6.21
N LYS A 58 -3.26 1.21 -6.74
CA LYS A 58 -1.85 0.93 -6.45
C LYS A 58 -1.03 0.85 -7.73
N THR A 59 -0.22 1.86 -7.95
CA THR A 59 0.82 1.84 -9.00
C THR A 59 2.11 1.25 -8.45
N PHE A 60 2.79 0.39 -9.21
CA PHE A 60 4.03 -0.23 -8.77
C PHE A 60 5.00 -0.53 -9.92
N THR A 61 6.29 -0.63 -9.59
CA THR A 61 7.28 -1.18 -10.52
C THR A 61 7.35 -2.69 -10.33
N ILE A 62 7.28 -3.44 -11.42
CA ILE A 62 7.35 -4.91 -11.38
C ILE A 62 8.68 -5.36 -10.76
N GLY A 63 8.60 -6.30 -9.82
CA GLY A 63 9.74 -6.81 -9.06
C GLY A 63 10.13 -5.98 -7.85
N GLU A 64 9.35 -4.96 -7.49
CA GLU A 64 9.49 -4.23 -6.23
C GLU A 64 8.27 -4.46 -5.33
N SER A 65 8.44 -4.27 -4.01
CA SER A 65 7.33 -4.36 -3.05
C SER A 65 6.37 -3.17 -3.20
N ILE A 66 5.07 -3.43 -3.07
CA ILE A 66 4.00 -2.44 -3.25
C ILE A 66 3.59 -1.89 -1.89
N ALA A 67 3.63 -0.57 -1.69
CA ALA A 67 3.27 0.01 -0.38
C ALA A 67 1.75 0.03 -0.18
N CYS A 68 1.29 -0.48 0.97
CA CYS A 68 -0.14 -0.48 1.32
C CYS A 68 -0.49 0.77 2.13
N THR A 69 0.09 0.88 3.33
CA THR A 69 -0.12 1.99 4.27
C THR A 69 1.02 2.08 5.28
N GLN A 70 1.28 3.28 5.81
CA GLN A 70 2.28 3.49 6.85
C GLN A 70 1.84 2.83 8.16
N LEU A 71 2.78 2.21 8.87
CA LEU A 71 2.46 1.42 10.07
C LEU A 71 1.98 2.31 11.21
N ASN A 72 2.47 3.54 11.33
CA ASN A 72 2.03 4.51 12.33
C ASN A 72 0.52 4.80 12.26
N HIS A 73 -0.10 4.71 11.08
CA HIS A 73 -1.54 4.89 10.92
C HIS A 73 -2.35 3.69 11.41
N CYS A 74 -1.69 2.55 11.64
CA CYS A 74 -2.31 1.28 11.98
C CYS A 74 -2.01 0.83 13.42
N LEU A 75 -1.19 1.55 14.18
CA LEU A 75 -0.78 1.07 15.51
C LEU A 75 -1.97 0.96 16.48
N ASP A 76 -2.89 1.93 16.46
CA ASP A 76 -4.09 1.91 17.30
C ASP A 76 -5.00 0.71 16.98
N GLU A 77 -5.28 0.45 15.69
CA GLU A 77 -6.09 -0.68 15.25
C GLU A 77 -5.42 -2.03 15.54
N ILE A 78 -4.09 -2.11 15.44
CA ILE A 78 -3.32 -3.32 15.81
C ILE A 78 -3.40 -3.57 17.32
N SER A 79 -3.29 -2.51 18.13
CA SER A 79 -3.30 -2.61 19.60
C SER A 79 -4.66 -3.00 20.16
N THR A 80 -5.73 -2.63 19.45
CA THR A 80 -7.14 -2.92 19.81
C THR A 80 -7.68 -4.17 19.11
N GLU A 81 -6.81 -4.93 18.44
CA GLU A 81 -7.18 -6.18 17.74
C GLU A 81 -8.32 -6.00 16.73
N THR A 82 -8.31 -4.87 16.02
CA THR A 82 -9.26 -4.61 14.94
C THR A 82 -9.15 -5.71 13.87
N GLU A 83 -10.28 -6.35 13.58
CA GLU A 83 -10.42 -7.37 12.53
C GLU A 83 -9.89 -6.87 11.18
N PHE A 84 -9.30 -7.78 10.37
CA PHE A 84 -8.74 -7.43 9.07
C PHE A 84 -9.73 -6.63 8.19
N ALA A 85 -10.97 -7.11 8.05
CA ALA A 85 -12.00 -6.48 7.21
C ALA A 85 -12.38 -5.04 7.63
N LYS A 86 -12.08 -4.66 8.88
CA LYS A 86 -12.32 -3.31 9.44
C LYS A 86 -11.05 -2.48 9.56
N SER A 87 -9.87 -3.10 9.45
CA SER A 87 -8.58 -2.42 9.51
C SER A 87 -8.35 -1.52 8.29
N LYS A 88 -7.49 -0.50 8.42
CA LYS A 88 -7.10 0.32 7.25
C LYS A 88 -6.44 -0.51 6.16
N VAL A 89 -5.67 -1.55 6.51
CA VAL A 89 -5.07 -2.45 5.52
C VAL A 89 -6.16 -3.20 4.76
N GLY A 90 -7.09 -3.85 5.46
CA GLY A 90 -8.16 -4.61 4.81
C GLY A 90 -9.10 -3.74 3.99
N LEU A 91 -9.48 -2.56 4.49
CA LEU A 91 -10.30 -1.60 3.72
C LEU A 91 -9.61 -1.18 2.42
N LYS A 92 -8.31 -0.85 2.47
CA LYS A 92 -7.54 -0.50 1.26
C LYS A 92 -7.40 -1.67 0.29
N MET A 93 -7.30 -2.91 0.79
CA MET A 93 -7.04 -4.07 -0.06
C MET A 93 -8.33 -4.72 -0.59
N LYS A 94 -9.48 -4.47 0.05
CA LYS A 94 -10.80 -5.04 -0.25
C LYS A 94 -11.16 -5.03 -1.74
N GLN A 95 -10.91 -3.92 -2.42
CA GLN A 95 -11.05 -3.78 -3.85
C GLN A 95 -9.94 -2.87 -4.36
N THR A 96 -8.95 -3.45 -5.05
CA THR A 96 -7.73 -2.73 -5.44
C THR A 96 -7.47 -2.85 -6.93
N VAL A 97 -7.28 -1.71 -7.59
CA VAL A 97 -6.77 -1.64 -8.96
C VAL A 97 -5.24 -1.54 -8.89
N PHE A 98 -4.54 -2.54 -9.42
CA PHE A 98 -3.09 -2.56 -9.52
C PHE A 98 -2.65 -2.18 -10.93
N ILE A 99 -1.69 -1.27 -11.05
CA ILE A 99 -1.11 -0.88 -12.34
C ILE A 99 0.41 -1.08 -12.27
N GLY A 100 0.92 -1.97 -13.10
CA GLY A 100 2.34 -2.34 -13.08
C GLY A 100 3.14 -1.66 -14.18
N PHE A 101 4.35 -1.27 -13.84
CA PHE A 101 5.28 -0.59 -14.73
C PHE A 101 6.59 -1.36 -14.84
N ASP A 102 7.16 -1.35 -16.04
CA ASP A 102 8.49 -1.88 -16.31
C ASP A 102 9.56 -1.07 -15.57
N LYS A 103 10.54 -1.75 -14.97
CA LYS A 103 11.62 -1.11 -14.23
C LYS A 103 12.60 -0.36 -15.13
N ALA A 104 12.89 -0.89 -16.32
CA ALA A 104 13.91 -0.37 -17.22
C ALA A 104 13.32 0.74 -18.12
N THR A 105 12.14 0.51 -18.67
CA THR A 105 11.52 1.43 -19.64
C THR A 105 10.56 2.42 -19.00
N GLY A 106 10.01 2.11 -17.82
CA GLY A 106 8.94 2.90 -17.20
C GLY A 106 7.57 2.74 -17.87
N GLN A 107 7.45 1.90 -18.90
CA GLN A 107 6.20 1.67 -19.61
C GLN A 107 5.20 0.90 -18.76
N CYS A 108 3.91 1.22 -18.91
CA CYS A 108 2.82 0.44 -18.34
C CYS A 108 2.82 -0.96 -18.95
N LYS A 109 2.72 -1.99 -18.11
CA LYS A 109 2.66 -3.41 -18.50
C LYS A 109 1.26 -4.00 -18.41
N GLY A 110 0.33 -3.29 -17.78
CA GLY A 110 -1.04 -3.73 -17.61
C GLY A 110 -1.59 -3.34 -16.25
N ASN A 111 -2.87 -3.66 -16.07
CA ASN A 111 -3.57 -3.48 -14.81
C ASN A 111 -4.43 -4.71 -14.47
N VAL A 112 -4.63 -4.94 -13.18
CA VAL A 112 -5.52 -6.01 -12.65
C VAL A 112 -6.30 -5.46 -11.48
N THR A 113 -7.59 -5.75 -11.42
CA THR A 113 -8.43 -5.45 -10.25
C THR A 113 -8.62 -6.70 -9.41
N THR A 114 -8.28 -6.64 -8.13
CA THR A 114 -8.49 -7.74 -7.19
C THR A 114 -9.56 -7.39 -6.16
N ASN A 115 -10.36 -8.40 -5.80
CA ASN A 115 -11.33 -8.37 -4.70
C ASN A 115 -11.56 -9.81 -4.20
N GLU A 116 -12.33 -9.97 -3.13
CA GLU A 116 -12.62 -11.29 -2.54
C GLU A 116 -13.33 -12.25 -3.49
N ILE A 117 -14.07 -11.75 -4.50
CA ILE A 117 -14.79 -12.57 -5.47
C ILE A 117 -13.87 -13.02 -6.59
N SER A 118 -13.08 -12.12 -7.16
CA SER A 118 -12.19 -12.39 -8.30
C SER A 118 -10.90 -13.09 -7.89
N HIS A 119 -10.43 -12.86 -6.65
CA HIS A 119 -9.17 -13.41 -6.14
C HIS A 119 -9.33 -13.88 -4.67
N PRO A 120 -10.21 -14.86 -4.39
CA PRO A 120 -10.53 -15.28 -3.02
C PRO A 120 -9.30 -15.77 -2.25
N GLU A 121 -8.46 -16.59 -2.88
CA GLU A 121 -7.24 -17.12 -2.25
C GLU A 121 -6.24 -16.02 -1.88
N HIS A 122 -6.10 -15.00 -2.74
CA HIS A 122 -5.24 -13.86 -2.46
C HIS A 122 -5.72 -13.09 -1.21
N HIS A 123 -7.03 -12.86 -1.10
CA HIS A 123 -7.61 -12.15 0.04
C HIS A 123 -7.54 -12.97 1.33
N HIS A 124 -7.73 -14.28 1.24
CA HIS A 124 -7.55 -15.18 2.38
C HIS A 124 -6.11 -15.16 2.91
N GLN A 125 -5.12 -15.35 2.03
CA GLN A 125 -3.70 -15.30 2.40
C GLN A 125 -3.28 -13.93 2.94
N LEU A 126 -3.88 -12.86 2.43
CA LEU A 126 -3.63 -11.50 2.87
C LEU A 126 -4.12 -11.27 4.31
N GLN A 127 -5.29 -11.80 4.64
CA GLN A 127 -5.82 -11.79 6.00
C GLN A 127 -4.91 -12.59 6.95
N GLU A 128 -4.52 -13.81 6.60
CA GLU A 128 -3.62 -14.63 7.42
C GLU A 128 -2.28 -13.94 7.67
N ASP A 129 -1.69 -13.32 6.63
CA ASP A 129 -0.45 -12.58 6.77
C ASP A 129 -0.61 -11.34 7.65
N TYR A 130 -1.71 -10.60 7.49
CA TYR A 130 -2.02 -9.45 8.32
C TYR A 130 -2.15 -9.83 9.80
N GLU A 131 -2.94 -10.86 10.11
CA GLU A 131 -3.17 -11.33 11.48
C GLU A 131 -1.87 -11.80 12.13
N PHE A 132 -1.05 -12.57 11.40
CA PHE A 132 0.27 -13.00 11.86
C PHE A 132 1.18 -11.81 12.18
N ILE A 133 1.26 -10.83 11.27
CA ILE A 133 2.09 -9.63 11.46
C ILE A 133 1.60 -8.82 12.66
N CYS A 134 0.29 -8.62 12.80
CA CYS A 134 -0.31 -7.89 13.91
C CYS A 134 -0.01 -8.55 15.26
N ASN A 135 -0.09 -9.89 15.34
CA ASN A 135 0.30 -10.66 16.52
C ASN A 135 1.76 -10.41 16.92
N LYS A 136 2.67 -10.40 15.94
CA LYS A 136 4.10 -10.10 16.20
C LYS A 136 4.31 -8.66 16.64
N ILE A 137 3.58 -7.71 16.07
CA ILE A 137 3.66 -6.29 16.48
C ILE A 137 3.16 -6.10 17.91
N ARG A 138 2.01 -6.71 18.27
CA ARG A 138 1.50 -6.66 19.64
C ARG A 138 2.49 -7.27 20.64
N LEU A 139 3.13 -8.38 20.28
CA LEU A 139 4.17 -8.98 21.12
C LEU A 139 5.35 -8.01 21.33
N ALA A 140 5.76 -7.30 20.28
CA ALA A 140 6.83 -6.31 20.38
C ALA A 140 6.41 -5.09 21.23
N MET A 141 5.15 -4.63 21.11
CA MET A 141 4.59 -3.58 21.97
C MET A 141 4.58 -4.01 23.45
N LYS A 142 4.17 -5.25 23.74
CA LYS A 142 4.10 -5.81 25.09
C LYS A 142 5.48 -5.99 25.72
N ASN A 143 6.44 -6.49 24.93
CA ASN A 143 7.79 -6.81 25.41
C ASN A 143 8.75 -5.63 25.29
N GLU A 144 8.28 -4.49 24.76
CA GLU A 144 9.09 -3.29 24.53
C GLU A 144 10.32 -3.55 23.65
N THR A 145 10.17 -4.41 22.64
CA THR A 145 11.25 -4.77 21.72
C THR A 145 11.17 -4.02 20.40
N GLU A 146 12.31 -3.75 19.78
CA GLU A 146 12.36 -3.12 18.45
C GLU A 146 11.69 -4.00 17.39
N LEU A 147 10.91 -3.38 16.50
CA LEU A 147 10.37 -4.02 15.31
C LEU A 147 11.42 -4.17 14.21
N PHE A 148 11.45 -5.34 13.60
CA PHE A 148 12.19 -5.65 12.38
C PHE A 148 11.21 -5.96 11.25
N THR A 149 11.75 -6.23 10.06
CA THR A 149 10.93 -6.74 8.97
C THR A 149 10.25 -8.04 9.41
N ILE A 150 8.93 -8.11 9.27
CA ILE A 150 8.14 -9.30 9.55
C ILE A 150 7.41 -9.64 8.25
N ASN A 151 7.60 -10.86 7.77
CA ASN A 151 6.85 -11.41 6.64
C ASN A 151 5.73 -12.28 7.20
N GLY A 152 4.55 -12.21 6.59
CA GLY A 152 3.50 -13.18 6.86
C GLY A 152 3.86 -14.58 6.33
N PRO A 153 3.20 -15.63 6.84
CA PRO A 153 3.44 -17.03 6.46
C PRO A 153 3.33 -17.29 4.95
N ASN A 154 2.41 -16.60 4.25
CA ASN A 154 2.18 -16.76 2.81
C ASN A 154 3.16 -15.97 1.95
N LYS A 155 4.02 -15.14 2.59
CA LYS A 155 4.96 -14.23 1.92
C LYS A 155 4.24 -13.32 0.92
N LEU A 156 3.00 -12.94 1.22
CA LEU A 156 2.20 -12.00 0.44
C LEU A 156 2.33 -10.60 1.04
N LEU A 157 2.12 -10.45 2.35
CA LEU A 157 2.24 -9.19 3.09
C LEU A 157 3.46 -9.20 4.01
N GLN A 158 4.05 -8.04 4.20
CA GLN A 158 5.14 -7.81 5.15
C GLN A 158 5.04 -6.41 5.75
N ILE A 159 5.69 -6.19 6.89
CA ILE A 159 6.12 -4.85 7.31
C ILE A 159 7.61 -4.69 7.08
N ARG A 160 8.04 -3.51 6.64
CA ARG A 160 9.45 -3.15 6.49
C ARG A 160 9.66 -1.66 6.72
N THR A 161 10.91 -1.26 6.91
CA THR A 161 11.30 0.15 7.03
C THR A 161 10.89 0.94 5.79
N LYS A 162 10.18 2.06 6.01
CA LYS A 162 9.81 3.08 5.02
C LYS A 162 10.09 4.44 5.64
N ALA A 163 11.32 4.92 5.47
CA ALA A 163 11.73 6.17 6.07
C ALA A 163 12.70 6.93 5.15
N SER A 164 12.49 8.23 5.06
CA SER A 164 13.46 9.20 4.54
C SER A 164 13.99 10.03 5.69
N LYS A 165 15.21 10.55 5.55
CA LYS A 165 15.73 11.53 6.50
C LYS A 165 14.99 12.85 6.31
N ASN A 166 14.65 13.52 7.41
CA ASN A 166 14.18 14.89 7.36
C ASN A 166 15.32 15.77 6.79
N PRO A 167 15.10 16.52 5.70
CA PRO A 167 16.16 17.33 5.08
C PRO A 167 16.73 18.41 6.00
N LYS A 168 15.94 18.92 6.96
CA LYS A 168 16.36 19.97 7.89
C LYS A 168 17.20 19.45 9.04
N THR A 169 16.89 18.26 9.55
CA THR A 169 17.55 17.70 10.75
C THR A 169 18.52 16.57 10.46
N GLY A 170 18.44 15.95 9.27
CA GLY A 170 19.24 14.76 8.92
C GLY A 170 18.81 13.47 9.64
N LEU A 171 17.77 13.53 10.47
CA LEU A 171 17.27 12.43 11.29
C LEU A 171 16.06 11.73 10.66
N TYR A 172 15.86 10.47 11.01
CA TYR A 172 14.64 9.74 10.67
C TYR A 172 13.54 10.03 11.70
N ALA A 173 12.28 10.05 11.26
CA ALA A 173 11.15 10.01 12.17
C ALA A 173 11.03 8.59 12.77
N PRO A 174 11.07 8.42 14.11
CA PRO A 174 10.89 7.12 14.73
C PRO A 174 9.43 6.66 14.65
N LEU A 175 9.23 5.34 14.70
CA LEU A 175 7.93 4.73 14.89
C LEU A 175 7.63 4.69 16.39
N MET A 176 6.65 5.48 16.83
CA MET A 176 6.27 5.63 18.23
C MET A 176 4.85 5.08 18.47
N PHE A 177 4.62 4.49 19.63
CA PHE A 177 3.30 4.09 20.13
C PHE A 177 3.21 4.38 21.62
N ASN A 178 2.21 5.16 22.05
CA ASN A 178 1.99 5.52 23.46
C ASN A 178 3.28 5.98 24.19
N GLY A 179 4.05 6.85 23.55
CA GLY A 179 5.32 7.38 24.09
C GLY A 179 6.52 6.43 24.02
N LYS A 180 6.33 5.16 23.61
CA LYS A 180 7.40 4.17 23.45
C LYS A 180 7.87 4.09 22.00
N MET A 181 9.17 3.94 21.81
CA MET A 181 9.76 3.76 20.48
C MET A 181 9.73 2.29 20.09
N LEU A 182 9.01 1.96 19.02
CA LEU A 182 9.01 0.62 18.42
C LEU A 182 10.11 0.46 17.37
N LYS A 183 10.56 1.57 16.77
CA LYS A 183 11.70 1.59 15.83
C LYS A 183 12.27 2.99 15.69
N ASN A 184 13.58 3.10 15.48
CA ASN A 184 14.23 4.40 15.19
C ASN A 184 13.94 4.97 13.79
N LYS A 185 13.06 4.31 13.00
CA LYS A 185 12.64 4.67 11.66
C LYS A 185 11.18 4.27 11.43
N GLY A 186 10.47 5.03 10.61
CA GLY A 186 9.15 4.66 10.11
C GLY A 186 9.14 3.29 9.40
N MET A 187 8.03 2.58 9.53
CA MET A 187 7.74 1.33 8.85
C MET A 187 6.39 1.43 8.14
N ALA A 188 6.16 0.55 7.17
CA ALA A 188 4.89 0.44 6.46
C ALA A 188 4.58 -1.02 6.13
N PHE A 189 3.29 -1.30 5.90
CA PHE A 189 2.84 -2.52 5.27
C PHE A 189 3.15 -2.49 3.77
N TYR A 190 3.60 -3.61 3.24
CA TYR A 190 3.90 -3.81 1.84
C TYR A 190 3.43 -5.18 1.36
N LEU A 191 2.90 -5.24 0.14
CA LEU A 191 2.84 -6.49 -0.61
C LEU A 191 4.25 -6.84 -1.11
N CYS A 192 4.62 -8.12 -1.01
CA CYS A 192 5.90 -8.63 -1.44
C CYS A 192 6.12 -8.46 -2.95
N ALA A 193 7.37 -8.29 -3.38
CA ALA A 193 7.71 -8.12 -4.80
C ALA A 193 7.28 -9.31 -5.68
N SER A 194 7.18 -10.51 -5.10
CA SER A 194 6.66 -11.71 -5.75
C SER A 194 5.20 -11.57 -6.17
N PHE A 195 4.38 -10.83 -5.42
CA PHE A 195 2.99 -10.61 -5.76
C PHE A 195 2.86 -9.84 -7.07
N GLY A 196 3.51 -8.67 -7.18
CA GLY A 196 3.46 -7.85 -8.39
C GLY A 196 3.99 -8.54 -9.65
N LYS A 197 4.91 -9.51 -9.51
CA LYS A 197 5.42 -10.34 -10.63
C LYS A 197 4.47 -11.46 -11.06
N LYS A 198 3.59 -11.92 -10.17
CA LYS A 198 2.60 -12.96 -10.47
C LYS A 198 1.30 -12.37 -10.97
N LEU A 199 1.03 -11.12 -10.60
CA LEU A 199 -0.18 -10.41 -10.97
C LEU A 199 -0.21 -9.97 -12.44
N LEU A 200 0.96 -9.68 -13.03
CA LEU A 200 1.15 -9.18 -14.40
C LEU A 200 2.25 -9.93 -15.13
#